data_AF-A0A6A5RK21-F1
#
_entry.id   AF-A0A6A5RK21-F1
#
_cell.length_a   1.000
_cell.length_b   1.000
_cell.length_c   1.000
_cell.angle_alpha   90.00
_cell.angle_beta   90.00
_cell.angle_gamma   90.00
#
_symmetry.space_group_name_H-M   'P 1'
#
loop_
_entity.id
_entity.type
_entity.pdbx_description
1 polymer ?
#
loop_
_entity_poly.entity_id
_entity_poly.type
_entity_poly.pdbx_seq_one_letter_code
_entity_poly.pdbx_strand_id
1 'polypeptide(L)'
;QISETVFQLLVMFWMDLSTDGVLESKAIVHFSGVLGIHPYELAYRTAYDYAPYLSALLWVGRLLILEYALPLRAYTTLDVPWPARAAYADQGKRLCAGIRPTYLQRGSLSPMGYLIERLQHGRAIAKREGPRTNLSWSLDG
;
A
#
# COMPACT_ATOMS: atom_id res chain seq x y z
N GLN A 1 5.24 5.49 23.59
CA GLN A 1 6.60 5.66 23.05
C GLN A 1 6.92 4.63 21.96
N ILE A 2 7.16 3.35 22.27
CA ILE A 2 7.52 2.33 21.24
C ILE A 2 6.49 2.26 20.09
N SER A 3 5.19 2.27 20.41
CA SER A 3 4.12 2.23 19.41
C SER A 3 4.13 3.43 18.45
N GLU A 4 4.44 4.63 18.95
CA GLU A 4 4.50 5.86 18.14
C GLU A 4 5.72 5.84 17.24
N THR A 5 6.87 5.39 17.74
CA THR A 5 8.09 5.23 16.94
C THR A 5 7.92 4.18 15.83
N VAL A 6 7.29 3.03 16.14
CA VAL A 6 6.97 2.01 15.14
C VAL A 6 6.01 2.57 14.10
N PHE A 7 4.98 3.31 14.53
CA PHE A 7 4.07 3.97 13.61
C PHE A 7 4.81 4.97 12.71
N GLN A 8 5.69 5.81 13.27
CA GLN A 8 6.51 6.74 12.51
C GLN A 8 7.34 6.01 11.44
N LEU A 9 8.02 4.93 11.83
CA LEU A 9 8.81 4.11 10.91
C LEU A 9 7.96 3.55 9.76
N LEU A 10 6.78 3.02 10.08
CA LEU A 10 5.85 2.51 9.05
C LEU A 10 5.43 3.60 8.09
N VAL A 11 5.06 4.79 8.58
CA VAL A 11 4.69 5.92 7.73
C VAL A 11 5.89 6.36 6.87
N MET A 12 7.11 6.39 7.41
CA MET A 12 8.32 6.71 6.65
C MET A 12 8.52 5.75 5.47
N PHE A 13 8.32 4.44 5.65
CA PHE A 13 8.39 3.49 4.55
C PHE A 13 7.37 3.75 3.45
N TRP A 14 6.19 4.26 3.79
CA TRP A 14 5.14 4.60 2.82
C TRP A 14 5.33 5.98 2.16
N MET A 15 6.04 6.89 2.81
CA MET A 15 6.37 8.23 2.30
C MET A 15 7.73 8.31 1.61
N ASP A 16 8.45 7.20 1.49
CA ASP A 16 9.78 7.16 0.88
C ASP A 16 9.70 7.38 -0.65
N LEU A 17 9.81 8.65 -1.05
CA LEU A 17 9.77 9.05 -2.44
C LEU A 17 11.05 8.63 -3.17
N SER A 18 10.91 8.20 -4.42
CA SER A 18 12.07 7.95 -5.28
C SER A 18 12.56 9.25 -5.91
N THR A 19 13.85 9.54 -5.78
CA THR A 19 14.52 10.65 -6.48
C THR A 19 14.86 10.31 -7.92
N ASP A 20 15.15 9.02 -8.18
CA ASP A 20 15.72 8.54 -9.45
C ASP A 20 14.66 7.82 -10.29
N GLY A 21 13.40 7.79 -9.82
CA GLY A 21 12.30 7.05 -10.44
C GLY A 21 12.31 5.54 -10.18
N VAL A 22 13.42 4.99 -9.68
CA VAL A 22 13.51 3.57 -9.31
C VAL A 22 12.84 3.34 -7.96
N LEU A 23 11.73 2.60 -7.97
CA LEU A 23 10.92 2.30 -6.78
C LEU A 23 11.14 0.88 -6.25
N GLU A 24 11.83 0.02 -6.99
CA GLU A 24 12.01 -1.40 -6.65
C GLU A 24 12.88 -1.62 -5.40
N SER A 25 13.78 -0.69 -5.10
CA SER A 25 14.62 -0.71 -3.90
C SER A 25 13.89 -0.27 -2.62
N LYS A 26 12.66 0.25 -2.72
CA LYS A 26 11.90 0.74 -1.56
C LYS A 26 11.36 -0.42 -0.74
N ALA A 27 11.44 -0.31 0.59
CA ALA A 27 11.12 -1.40 1.51
C ALA A 27 9.73 -2.03 1.27
N ILE A 28 8.69 -1.21 1.12
CA ILE A 28 7.31 -1.69 0.88
C ILE A 28 7.19 -2.35 -0.49
N VAL A 29 7.86 -1.81 -1.50
CA VAL A 29 7.83 -2.37 -2.87
C VAL A 29 8.50 -3.73 -2.88
N HIS A 30 9.68 -3.85 -2.27
CA HIS A 30 10.37 -5.11 -2.11
C HIS A 30 9.54 -6.13 -1.31
N PHE A 31 8.95 -5.71 -0.18
CA PHE A 31 8.06 -6.55 0.62
C PHE A 31 6.85 -7.04 -0.18
N SER A 32 6.26 -6.19 -1.04
CA SER A 32 5.18 -6.61 -1.93
C SER A 32 5.62 -7.74 -2.88
N GLY A 33 6.86 -7.67 -3.40
CA GLY A 33 7.42 -8.72 -4.24
C GLY A 33 7.50 -10.07 -3.52
N VAL A 34 7.89 -10.07 -2.24
CA VAL A 34 7.93 -11.28 -1.40
C VAL A 34 6.53 -11.88 -1.22
N LEU A 35 5.49 -11.05 -1.06
CA LEU A 35 4.10 -11.54 -0.99
C LEU A 35 3.66 -12.26 -2.27
N GLY A 36 4.31 -11.99 -3.40
CA GLY A 36 4.09 -12.66 -4.68
C GLY A 36 4.68 -14.07 -4.76
N ILE A 37 5.44 -14.53 -3.76
CA ILE A 37 6.05 -15.86 -3.74
C ILE A 37 5.17 -16.83 -2.94
N HIS A 38 4.98 -18.04 -3.47
CA HIS A 38 4.29 -19.10 -2.77
C HIS A 38 5.21 -19.72 -1.70
N PRO A 39 4.78 -19.82 -0.43
CA PRO A 39 5.65 -20.20 0.69
C PRO A 39 6.17 -21.64 0.60
N TYR A 40 5.44 -22.53 -0.09
CA TYR A 40 5.76 -23.97 -0.12
C TYR A 40 6.18 -24.47 -1.49
N GLU A 41 5.79 -23.79 -2.57
CA GLU A 41 5.93 -24.32 -3.94
C GLU A 41 7.15 -23.73 -4.68
N LEU A 42 7.95 -22.88 -4.01
CA LEU A 42 9.08 -22.14 -4.63
C LEU A 42 8.70 -21.50 -5.98
N ALA A 43 7.43 -21.15 -6.14
CA ALA A 43 6.83 -20.65 -7.35
C ALA A 43 6.22 -19.26 -7.12
N TYR A 44 6.08 -18.49 -8.18
CA TYR A 44 5.34 -17.23 -8.12
C TYR A 44 3.83 -17.48 -8.07
N ARG A 45 3.13 -16.69 -7.28
CA ARG A 45 1.66 -16.65 -7.27
C ARG A 45 1.17 -16.15 -8.62
N THR A 46 0.02 -16.68 -9.05
CA THR A 46 -0.69 -16.14 -10.22
C THR A 46 -1.12 -14.69 -9.96
N ALA A 47 -1.37 -13.94 -11.03
CA ALA A 47 -1.87 -12.56 -10.90
C ALA A 47 -3.19 -12.51 -10.10
N TYR A 48 -4.03 -13.54 -10.25
CA TYR A 48 -5.27 -13.70 -9.51
C TYR A 48 -5.02 -13.88 -8.00
N ASP A 49 -4.08 -14.75 -7.63
CA ASP A 49 -3.79 -15.06 -6.21
C ASP A 49 -2.97 -13.96 -5.52
N TYR A 50 -2.22 -13.15 -6.28
CA TYR A 50 -1.40 -12.06 -5.75
C TYR A 50 -2.18 -10.75 -5.55
N ALA A 51 -3.17 -10.46 -6.40
CA ALA A 51 -3.94 -9.21 -6.34
C ALA A 51 -4.65 -8.94 -4.98
N PRO A 52 -5.19 -9.95 -4.27
CA PRO A 52 -5.74 -9.75 -2.92
C PRO A 52 -4.69 -9.28 -1.90
N TYR A 53 -3.47 -9.85 -1.92
CA TYR A 53 -2.38 -9.43 -1.02
C TYR A 53 -1.97 -7.98 -1.29
N LEU A 54 -1.82 -7.61 -2.56
CA LEU A 54 -1.58 -6.22 -2.94
C LEU A 54 -2.71 -5.28 -2.49
N SER A 55 -3.96 -5.71 -2.65
CA SER A 55 -5.12 -4.91 -2.24
C SER A 55 -5.15 -4.69 -0.73
N ALA A 56 -4.83 -5.72 0.06
CA ALA A 56 -4.72 -5.62 1.51
C ALA A 56 -3.57 -4.68 1.93
N LEU A 57 -2.39 -4.84 1.33
CA LEU A 57 -1.22 -3.98 1.61
C LEU A 57 -1.52 -2.51 1.28
N LEU A 58 -2.14 -2.23 0.14
CA LEU A 58 -2.61 -0.89 -0.24
C LEU A 58 -3.62 -0.31 0.75
N TRP A 59 -4.55 -1.13 1.24
CA TRP A 59 -5.54 -0.69 2.22
C TRP A 59 -4.88 -0.30 3.55
N VAL A 60 -3.95 -1.12 4.05
CA VAL A 60 -3.16 -0.81 5.26
C VAL A 60 -2.34 0.48 5.06
N GLY A 61 -1.64 0.62 3.93
CA GLY A 61 -0.87 1.82 3.63
C GLY A 61 -1.72 3.09 3.58
N ARG A 62 -2.94 3.02 3.02
CA ARG A 62 -3.88 4.15 3.02
C ARG A 62 -4.30 4.56 4.42
N LEU A 63 -4.54 3.60 5.31
CA LEU A 63 -4.88 3.91 6.71
C LEU A 63 -3.72 4.57 7.44
N LEU A 64 -2.49 4.05 7.27
CA LEU A 64 -1.30 4.61 7.90
C LEU A 64 -1.06 6.06 7.45
N ILE A 65 -1.12 6.32 6.14
CA ILE A 65 -0.95 7.67 5.60
C ILE A 65 -2.12 8.58 6.01
N LEU A 66 -3.35 8.06 6.12
CA LEU A 66 -4.50 8.86 6.55
C LEU A 66 -4.35 9.31 8.00
N GLU A 67 -3.93 8.42 8.90
CA GLU A 67 -3.65 8.78 10.29
C GLU A 67 -2.49 9.78 10.37
N TYR A 68 -1.45 9.65 9.53
CA TYR A 68 -0.40 10.67 9.43
C TYR A 68 -0.92 12.02 8.87
N ALA A 69 -1.83 12.00 7.89
CA ALA A 69 -2.35 13.20 7.26
C ALA A 69 -3.17 14.02 8.24
N LEU A 70 -4.03 13.35 9.02
CA LEU A 70 -4.95 13.95 9.98
C LEU A 70 -4.98 13.15 11.29
N PRO A 71 -3.93 13.26 12.12
CA PRO A 71 -3.81 12.51 13.37
C PRO A 71 -4.99 12.76 14.29
N LEU A 72 -5.60 11.73 14.87
CA LEU A 72 -6.68 11.95 15.83
C LEU A 72 -6.17 12.66 17.08
N ARG A 73 -4.95 12.32 17.51
CA ARG A 73 -4.24 12.88 18.66
C ARG A 73 -2.85 13.34 18.22
N ALA A 74 -2.27 14.26 18.97
CA ALA A 74 -0.90 14.68 18.71
C ALA A 74 0.08 13.56 19.13
N TYR A 75 1.05 13.28 18.28
CA TYR A 75 2.16 12.37 18.58
C TYR A 75 3.32 13.21 19.12
N THR A 76 3.31 13.46 20.43
CA THR A 76 4.28 14.35 21.09
C THR A 76 5.55 13.64 21.53
N THR A 77 5.58 12.30 21.53
CA THR A 77 6.76 11.54 21.97
C THR A 77 7.77 11.31 20.85
N LEU A 78 7.47 11.75 19.62
CA LEU A 78 8.37 11.71 18.48
C LEU A 78 9.36 12.88 18.51
N ASP A 79 10.55 12.69 17.94
CA ASP A 79 11.54 13.77 17.78
C ASP A 79 10.98 14.97 17.00
N VAL A 80 10.15 14.68 15.99
CA VAL A 80 9.36 15.67 15.27
C VAL A 80 7.89 15.43 15.59
N PRO A 81 7.27 16.27 16.44
CA PRO A 81 5.91 16.03 16.90
C PRO A 81 4.92 16.21 15.76
N TRP A 82 3.97 15.28 15.64
CA TRP A 82 2.87 15.39 14.69
C TRP A 82 1.66 16.00 15.37
N PRO A 83 1.15 17.15 14.89
CA PRO A 83 0.04 17.83 15.56
C PRO A 83 -1.28 17.08 15.31
N ALA A 84 -2.20 17.20 16.25
CA ALA A 84 -3.56 16.66 16.10
C ALA A 84 -4.30 17.36 14.95
N ARG A 85 -5.27 16.67 14.33
CA ARG A 85 -6.06 17.18 13.21
C ARG A 85 -6.73 18.53 13.48
N ALA A 86 -7.08 18.80 14.73
CA ALA A 86 -7.72 20.05 15.17
C ALA A 86 -6.78 21.26 15.08
N ALA A 87 -5.46 21.06 15.04
CA ALA A 87 -4.48 22.14 14.92
C ALA A 87 -4.28 22.61 13.47
N TYR A 88 -4.73 21.85 12.47
CA TYR A 88 -4.66 22.28 11.08
C TYR A 88 -5.82 23.22 10.75
N ALA A 89 -5.50 24.41 10.22
CA ALA A 89 -6.51 25.39 9.81
C ALA A 89 -7.45 24.86 8.72
N ASP A 90 -6.95 24.03 7.80
CA ASP A 90 -7.73 23.37 6.76
C ASP A 90 -7.27 21.93 6.57
N GLN A 91 -8.05 21.01 7.13
CA GLN A 91 -7.81 19.57 7.05
C GLN A 91 -7.98 19.04 5.61
N GLY A 92 -8.94 19.60 4.88
CA GLY A 92 -9.24 19.23 3.50
C GLY A 92 -8.08 19.60 2.58
N LYS A 93 -7.56 20.82 2.70
CA LYS A 93 -6.36 21.25 1.96
C LYS A 93 -5.15 20.39 2.28
N ARG A 94 -4.90 20.09 3.56
CA ARG A 94 -3.77 19.22 3.94
C ARG A 94 -3.86 17.84 3.31
N LEU A 95 -5.02 17.19 3.40
CA LEU A 95 -5.20 15.85 2.83
C LEU A 95 -5.25 15.86 1.30
N CYS A 96 -6.12 16.68 0.71
CA CYS A 96 -6.44 16.61 -0.71
C CYS A 96 -5.43 17.32 -1.61
N ALA A 97 -4.83 18.42 -1.16
CA ALA A 97 -3.86 19.19 -1.96
C ALA A 97 -2.40 18.90 -1.58
N GLY A 98 -2.14 18.46 -0.34
CA GLY A 98 -0.79 18.09 0.11
C GLY A 98 -0.53 16.60 0.00
N ILE A 99 -1.09 15.82 0.93
CA ILE A 99 -0.70 14.41 1.13
C ILE A 99 -1.13 13.51 -0.03
N ARG A 100 -2.37 13.65 -0.49
CA ARG A 100 -2.95 12.76 -1.50
C ARG A 100 -2.18 12.76 -2.83
N PRO A 101 -1.89 13.91 -3.46
CA PRO A 101 -1.17 13.91 -4.74
C PRO A 101 0.26 13.40 -4.62
N THR A 102 0.91 13.63 -3.48
CA THR A 102 2.30 13.23 -3.28
C THR A 102 2.44 11.74 -2.96
N TYR A 103 1.56 11.18 -2.12
CA TYR A 103 1.79 9.84 -1.53
C TYR A 103 0.68 8.83 -1.78
N LEU A 104 -0.52 9.22 -2.23
CA LEU A 104 -1.67 8.31 -2.33
C LEU A 104 -2.17 8.07 -3.76
N GLN A 105 -1.74 8.88 -4.71
CA GLN A 105 -2.21 8.81 -6.09
C GLN A 105 -1.38 7.88 -6.95
N ARG A 106 -2.03 7.28 -7.95
CA ARG A 106 -1.37 6.56 -9.05
C ARG A 106 -0.43 7.51 -9.79
N GLY A 107 0.73 7.02 -10.22
CA GLY A 107 1.73 7.82 -10.92
C GLY A 107 2.54 8.75 -10.01
N SER A 108 2.30 8.73 -8.70
CA SER A 108 3.23 9.36 -7.74
C SER A 108 4.51 8.53 -7.64
N LEU A 109 5.63 9.20 -7.35
CA LEU A 109 6.93 8.57 -7.07
C LEU A 109 6.99 7.94 -5.67
N SER A 110 5.84 7.53 -5.14
CA SER A 110 5.70 6.89 -3.83
C SER A 110 5.47 5.38 -4.00
N PRO A 111 5.73 4.56 -2.96
CA PRO A 111 5.39 3.16 -2.94
C PRO A 111 3.91 2.90 -3.25
N MET A 112 3.00 3.77 -2.82
CA MET A 112 1.58 3.64 -3.12
C MET A 112 1.31 3.72 -4.63
N GLY A 113 1.91 4.69 -5.31
CA GLY A 113 1.77 4.87 -6.76
C GLY A 113 2.17 3.61 -7.51
N TYR A 114 3.34 3.07 -7.17
CA TYR A 114 3.86 1.81 -7.73
C TYR A 114 2.90 0.63 -7.53
N LEU A 115 2.45 0.42 -6.28
CA LEU A 115 1.58 -0.72 -5.95
C LEU A 115 0.21 -0.62 -6.61
N ILE A 116 -0.33 0.59 -6.80
CA ILE A 116 -1.58 0.79 -7.54
C ILE A 116 -1.41 0.37 -9.00
N GLU A 117 -0.31 0.76 -9.65
CA GLU A 117 0.00 0.36 -11.03
C GLU A 117 0.15 -1.15 -11.14
N ARG A 118 0.88 -1.77 -10.21
CA ARG A 118 1.09 -3.22 -10.19
C ARG A 118 -0.21 -3.99 -9.96
N LEU A 119 -1.08 -3.50 -9.09
CA LEU A 119 -2.40 -4.11 -8.87
C LEU A 119 -3.28 -4.01 -10.12
N GLN A 120 -3.28 -2.88 -10.82
CA GLN A 120 -4.05 -2.71 -12.06
C GLN A 120 -3.53 -3.62 -13.17
N HIS A 121 -2.21 -3.76 -13.30
CA HIS A 121 -1.59 -4.71 -14.21
C HIS A 121 -2.01 -6.16 -13.89
N GLY A 122 -1.93 -6.57 -12.62
CA GLY A 122 -2.36 -7.90 -12.19
C GLY A 122 -3.85 -8.17 -12.48
N ARG A 123 -4.73 -7.19 -12.26
CA ARG A 123 -6.15 -7.29 -12.61
C ARG A 123 -6.39 -7.42 -14.12
N ALA A 124 -5.60 -6.71 -14.93
CA ALA A 124 -5.69 -6.81 -16.39
C ALA A 124 -5.30 -8.21 -16.87
N ILE A 125 -4.24 -8.81 -16.30
CA ILE A 125 -3.84 -10.21 -16.57
C ILE A 125 -4.95 -11.17 -16.15
N ALA A 126 -5.43 -11.09 -14.91
CA ALA A 126 -6.47 -11.98 -14.41
C ALA A 126 -7.76 -11.89 -15.24
N LYS A 127 -8.12 -10.70 -15.74
CA LYS A 127 -9.27 -10.52 -16.63
C LYS A 127 -9.04 -11.17 -18.00
N ARG A 128 -7.81 -11.15 -18.52
CA ARG A 128 -7.44 -11.78 -19.80
C ARG A 128 -7.42 -13.30 -19.71
N GLU A 129 -6.92 -13.85 -18.61
CA GLU A 129 -6.86 -15.30 -18.35
C GLU A 129 -8.24 -15.91 -18.11
N GLY A 130 -9.21 -15.10 -17.65
CA GLY A 130 -10.58 -15.54 -17.41
C GLY A 130 -10.78 -16.20 -16.04
N PRO A 131 -12.03 -16.47 -15.65
CA PRO A 131 -12.33 -17.16 -14.39
C PRO A 131 -11.80 -18.58 -14.43
N ARG A 132 -11.39 -19.12 -13.26
CA ARG A 132 -11.15 -20.56 -13.13
C ARG A 132 -12.44 -21.31 -13.48
N THR A 133 -12.33 -22.26 -14.40
CA THR A 133 -13.39 -23.24 -14.65
C THR A 133 -13.53 -24.11 -13.39
N ASN A 134 -14.61 -23.92 -12.65
CA ASN A 134 -14.99 -24.87 -11.60
C ASN A 134 -15.64 -26.08 -12.29
N LEU A 135 -14.84 -27.10 -12.56
CA LEU A 135 -15.35 -28.43 -12.93
C LEU A 135 -15.61 -29.21 -11.65
N SER A 136 -16.89 -29.44 -11.35
CA SER A 136 -17.32 -30.44 -10.39
C SER A 136 -17.85 -31.65 -11.13
N TRP A 137 -17.38 -32.84 -10.78
CA TRP A 137 -17.96 -34.08 -11.27
C TRP A 137 -19.31 -34.31 -10.59
N SER A 138 -20.29 -34.80 -11.34
CA SER A 138 -21.53 -35.30 -10.74
C SER A 138 -21.19 -36.57 -9.92
N LEU A 139 -21.94 -36.83 -8.85
CA LEU A 139 -21.80 -38.09 -8.11
C LEU A 139 -22.19 -39.30 -8.96
N ASP A 140 -22.95 -39.08 -10.04
CA ASP A 140 -23.57 -40.12 -10.86
C ASP A 140 -22.80 -40.45 -12.14
N GLY A 141 -21.70 -39.75 -12.42
CA GLY A 141 -20.96 -39.84 -13.70
C GLY A 141 -21.57 -38.95 -14.76
#